data_AF-A0AAW9DTK5-F1
#
_entry.id   AF-A0AAW9DTK5-F1
#
_cell.length_a   1.000
_cell.length_b   1.000
_cell.length_c   1.000
_cell.angle_alpha   90.00
_cell.angle_beta   90.00
_cell.angle_gamma   90.00
#
_symmetry.space_group_name_H-M   'P 1'
#
loop_
_entity.id
_entity.type
_entity.pdbx_description
1 polymer ?
#
loop_
_entity_poly.entity_id
_entity_poly.type
_entity_poly.pdbx_seq_one_letter_code
_entity_poly.pdbx_strand_id
1 'polypeptide(L)' 'MGGLSIWHWLIVLAVVLILFGSGRIGNLMGELGKGMKSFKNNIADEHPKDASMLEQHVAPPPVHATSTSDRSKV' A
#
# COMPACT_ATOMS: atom_id res chain seq x y z
N MET A 1 -25.76 -16.16 -24.98
CA MET A 1 -26.03 -14.71 -24.95
C MET A 1 -24.87 -14.05 -24.23
N GLY A 2 -23.80 -13.76 -24.97
CA GLY A 2 -22.50 -13.31 -24.44
C GLY A 2 -22.63 -11.94 -23.80
N GLY A 3 -22.78 -11.96 -22.47
CA GLY A 3 -22.83 -10.75 -21.66
C GLY A 3 -21.61 -9.89 -21.93
N LEU A 4 -21.87 -8.65 -22.33
CA LEU A 4 -20.99 -7.49 -22.29
C LEU A 4 -19.49 -7.83 -22.29
N SER A 5 -18.97 -8.05 -23.51
CA SER A 5 -17.56 -8.27 -23.83
C SER A 5 -16.64 -7.37 -22.99
N ILE A 6 -15.48 -7.86 -22.54
CA ILE A 6 -14.46 -7.10 -21.78
C ILE A 6 -14.19 -5.72 -22.40
N TRP A 7 -14.27 -5.61 -23.72
CA TRP A 7 -14.15 -4.36 -24.47
C TRP A 7 -15.17 -3.28 -24.08
N HIS A 8 -16.41 -3.67 -23.78
CA HIS A 8 -17.45 -2.75 -23.34
C HIS A 8 -17.09 -2.12 -21.99
N TRP A 9 -16.55 -2.91 -21.05
CA TRP A 9 -16.15 -2.42 -19.74
C TRP A 9 -14.98 -1.43 -19.81
N LEU A 10 -14.01 -1.62 -20.71
CA LEU A 10 -12.95 -0.62 -20.93
C LEU A 10 -13.50 0.71 -21.44
N ILE A 11 -14.44 0.68 -22.39
CA ILE A 11 -15.07 1.88 -22.96
C ILE A 11 -15.89 2.61 -21.88
N VAL A 12 -16.69 1.87 -21.10
CA VAL A 12 -17.48 2.45 -20.00
C VAL A 12 -16.57 3.08 -18.95
N LEU A 13 -15.47 2.42 -18.58
CA LEU A 13 -14.51 2.96 -17.62
C LEU A 13 -13.91 4.28 -18.14
N ALA A 14 -13.51 4.32 -19.41
CA ALA A 14 -12.98 5.54 -20.03
C ALA A 14 -13.99 6.71 -19.99
N VAL A 15 -15.26 6.45 -20.31
CA VAL A 15 -16.33 7.46 -20.26
C VAL A 15 -16.55 7.96 -18.83
N VAL A 16 -16.59 7.06 -17.84
CA VAL A 16 -16.75 7.44 -16.43
C VAL A 16 -15.57 8.29 -15.95
N LEU A 17 -14.33 7.95 -16.33
CA LEU A 17 -13.17 8.77 -15.99
C LEU A 17 -13.23 10.18 -16.60
N ILE A 18 -13.78 10.34 -17.81
CA ILE A 18 -13.93 11.63 -18.46
C ILE A 18 -15.05 12.46 -17.80
N LEU A 19 -16.18 11.85 -17.47
CA LEU A 19 -17.32 12.54 -16.84
C LEU A 19 -17.03 12.96 -15.39
N PHE A 20 -16.43 12.07 -14.61
CA PHE A 20 -16.14 12.33 -13.20
C PHE A 20 -14.76 12.99 -12.99
N GLY A 21 -13.87 12.89 -13.97
CA GLY A 21 -12.48 13.33 -13.87
C GLY A 21 -11.63 12.42 -12.96
N SER A 22 -10.31 12.43 -13.17
CA SER A 22 -9.36 11.66 -12.36
C SER A 22 -9.30 12.13 -10.89
N GLY A 23 -9.56 13.40 -10.63
CA GLY A 23 -9.48 13.98 -9.28
C GLY A 23 -10.53 13.46 -8.30
N ARG A 24 -11.77 13.26 -8.76
CA ARG A 24 -12.85 12.71 -7.90
C ARG A 24 -12.64 11.22 -7.66
N ILE A 25 -12.40 10.45 -8.71
CA ILE A 25 -12.20 9.00 -8.61
C ILE A 25 -10.95 8.68 -7.77
N GLY A 26 -9.85 9.42 -7.95
CA GLY A 26 -8.63 9.23 -7.17
C GLY A 26 -8.80 9.50 -5.67
N ASN A 27 -9.53 10.57 -5.29
CA ASN A 27 -9.76 10.88 -3.89
C ASN A 27 -10.64 9.82 -3.21
N LEU A 28 -11.76 9.43 -3.85
CA LEU A 28 -12.64 8.37 -3.32
C LEU A 28 -11.95 7.00 -3.30
N MET A 29 -11.26 6.62 -4.37
CA MET A 29 -10.52 5.35 -4.43
C MET A 29 -9.37 5.31 -3.42
N GLY A 30 -8.73 6.45 -3.11
CA GLY A 30 -7.73 6.56 -2.07
C GLY A 30 -8.29 6.29 -0.66
N GLU A 31 -9.47 6.82 -0.35
CA GLU A 31 -10.17 6.59 0.92
C GLU A 31 -10.68 5.14 1.03
N LEU A 32 -11.30 4.61 -0.04
CA LEU A 32 -11.75 3.23 -0.13
C LEU A 32 -10.59 2.23 -0.10
N GLY A 33 -9.48 2.54 -0.77
CA GLY A 33 -8.29 1.71 -0.86
C GLY A 33 -7.58 1.57 0.49
N LYS A 34 -7.54 2.64 1.30
CA LYS A 34 -7.03 2.58 2.68
C LYS A 34 -7.91 1.69 3.56
N GLY A 35 -9.24 1.81 3.48
CA GLY A 35 -10.17 0.95 4.22
C GLY A 35 -10.05 -0.53 3.84
N MET A 36 -9.99 -0.83 2.53
CA MET A 36 -9.81 -2.19 2.03
C MET A 36 -8.42 -2.77 2.36
N LYS A 37 -7.36 -1.96 2.35
CA LYS A 37 -6.00 -2.39 2.74
C LYS A 37 -5.94 -2.75 4.23
N SER A 38 -6.55 -1.95 5.09
CA SER A 38 -6.64 -2.27 6.52
C SER A 38 -7.48 -3.53 6.77
N PHE A 39 -8.58 -3.71 6.05
CA PHE A 39 -9.39 -4.93 6.13
C PHE A 39 -8.60 -6.18 5.69
N LYS A 40 -7.87 -6.09 4.57
CA LYS A 40 -7.02 -7.18 4.11
C LYS A 40 -5.85 -7.47 5.06
N ASN A 41 -5.22 -6.44 5.60
CA ASN A 41 -4.14 -6.61 6.58
C ASN A 41 -4.66 -7.27 7.87
N ASN A 42 -5.84 -6.88 8.38
CA ASN A 42 -6.42 -7.50 9.57
C ASN A 42 -6.82 -8.97 9.34
N ILE A 43 -7.33 -9.32 8.15
CA ILE A 43 -7.63 -10.72 7.80
C ILE A 43 -6.35 -11.52 7.52
N ALA A 44 -5.33 -10.89 6.92
CA ALA A 44 -4.03 -11.51 6.69
C ALA A 44 -3.25 -11.72 8.00
N ASP A 45 -3.46 -10.88 9.02
CA ASP A 45 -2.89 -11.05 10.36
C ASP A 45 -3.50 -12.23 11.14
N GLU A 46 -4.68 -12.74 10.76
CA GLU A 46 -5.19 -14.03 11.26
C GLU A 46 -4.50 -15.24 10.59
N HIS A 47 -3.76 -15.03 9.49
CA HIS A 47 -2.89 -16.03 8.85
C HIS A 47 -1.44 -15.52 8.62
N PRO A 48 -0.69 -15.13 9.68
CA PRO A 48 0.51 -14.33 9.50
C PRO A 48 1.80 -15.17 9.51
N LYS A 49 1.98 -16.12 8.58
CA LYS A 49 3.30 -16.67 8.17
C LYS A 49 3.07 -17.22 6.77
N ASP A 50 3.40 -16.52 5.68
CA ASP A 50 4.54 -16.96 4.85
C ASP A 50 4.93 -15.94 3.75
N ALA A 51 4.28 -14.78 3.62
CA ALA A 51 4.39 -13.98 2.39
C ALA A 51 5.11 -12.62 2.48
N SER A 52 5.72 -12.23 3.63
CA SER A 52 6.39 -10.92 3.75
C SER A 52 7.87 -10.96 4.18
N MET A 53 8.50 -12.14 4.16
CA MET A 53 9.93 -12.27 4.49
C MET A 53 10.88 -12.09 3.29
N LEU A 54 10.38 -11.72 2.10
CA LEU A 54 11.21 -11.66 0.89
C LEU A 54 11.75 -10.27 0.50
N GLU A 55 11.44 -9.18 1.22
CA GLU A 55 11.92 -7.85 0.80
C GLU A 55 12.57 -6.99 1.90
N GLN A 56 13.05 -7.57 3.01
CA GLN A 56 13.69 -6.76 4.07
C GLN A 56 14.96 -7.36 4.70
N HIS A 57 15.72 -8.17 3.94
CA HIS A 57 17.04 -8.66 4.37
C HIS A 57 18.15 -8.38 3.35
N VAL A 58 18.34 -7.09 3.02
CA VAL A 58 19.66 -6.58 2.65
C VAL A 58 20.13 -5.72 3.83
N ALA A 59 21.08 -6.27 4.59
CA ALA A 59 21.74 -5.72 5.79
C ALA A 59 22.52 -4.42 5.51
N PRO A 60 23.21 -3.75 6.49
CA PRO A 60 23.23 -3.88 7.96
C PRO A 60 22.95 -2.53 8.70
N PRO A 61 22.82 -2.52 10.04
CA PRO A 61 22.57 -1.30 10.82
C PRO A 61 23.77 -0.33 10.84
N PRO A 62 23.61 0.99 10.59
CA PRO A 62 24.55 1.97 11.08
C PRO A 62 24.38 2.08 12.60
N VAL A 63 25.34 1.48 13.30
CA VAL A 63 25.57 1.59 14.73
C VAL A 63 25.46 3.04 15.21
N HIS A 64 24.81 3.19 16.36
CA HIS A 64 24.68 4.42 17.12
C HIS A 64 26.01 5.21 17.20
N ALA A 65 26.05 6.41 16.63
CA ALA A 65 26.98 7.46 17.03
C ALA A 65 26.20 8.52 17.81
N THR A 66 25.78 8.17 19.03
CA THR A 66 25.40 9.18 20.02
C THR A 66 26.69 9.66 20.69
N SER A 67 27.10 10.87 20.34
CA SER A 67 28.01 11.67 21.15
C SER A 67 27.46 11.80 22.56
N THR A 68 28.07 11.13 23.54
CA THR A 68 28.25 11.62 24.91
C THR A 68 29.14 10.64 25.66
N SER A 69 30.41 11.01 25.85
CA SER A 69 31.30 10.38 26.82
C SER A 69 32.09 11.49 27.51
N ASP A 70 31.33 12.44 28.07
CA ASP A 70 31.79 13.33 29.13
C ASP A 70 31.38 12.68 30.46
N ARG A 71 32.30 11.91 31.07
CA ARG A 71 32.42 11.80 32.54
C ARG A 71 33.62 10.93 32.92
N SER A 72 34.42 11.46 33.86
CA SER A 72 35.22 10.76 34.86
C SER A 72 36.37 9.87 34.38
N LYS A 73 37.61 10.36 34.51
CA LYS A 73 38.42 10.09 35.72
C LYS A 73 39.77 10.81 35.61
N VAL A 74 39.90 11.89 36.38
CA VAL A 74 41.14 12.32 37.04
C VAL A 74 41.36 11.45 38.28
#